data_AF-A0A139WPX3-F1
#
_entry.id   AF-A0A139WPX3-F1
#
_cell.length_a   1.000
_cell.length_b   1.000
_cell.length_c   1.000
_cell.angle_alpha   90.00
_cell.angle_beta   90.00
_cell.angle_gamma   90.00
#
_symmetry.space_group_name_H-M   'P 1'
#
loop_
_entity.id
_entity.type
_entity.pdbx_description
1 polymer ?
#
loop_
_entity_poly.entity_id
_entity_poly.type
_entity_poly.pdbx_seq_one_letter_code
_entity_poly.pdbx_strand_id
1 'polypeptide(L)'
;MKPVGYYVSSDDSTLIDEMIDYFGNQFQNMTPTEKCWLLYRIGFHLWMHDADGEGVRDEVENAMNRIEQELSAPERLSLMDALVNQLKVTLRHML
;
A
#
# COMPACT_ATOMS: atom_id res chain seq x y z
N MET A 1 -3.16 13.88 10.41
CA MET A 1 -3.45 12.69 9.58
C MET A 1 -4.81 12.88 8.90
N LYS A 2 -4.95 12.47 7.64
CA LYS A 2 -6.24 12.52 6.92
C LYS A 2 -7.04 11.24 7.20
N PRO A 3 -8.38 11.29 7.22
CA PRO A 3 -9.23 10.10 7.44
C PRO A 3 -9.15 9.12 6.26
N VAL A 4 -9.53 7.85 6.46
CA VAL A 4 -9.54 6.83 5.40
C VAL A 4 -10.37 7.27 4.19
N GLY A 5 -11.54 7.87 4.42
CA GLY A 5 -12.41 8.39 3.35
C GLY A 5 -11.84 9.55 2.54
N TYR A 6 -10.70 10.13 2.92
CA TYR A 6 -9.96 11.05 2.04
C TYR A 6 -9.22 10.30 0.92
N TYR A 7 -8.80 9.05 1.19
CA TYR A 7 -7.94 8.27 0.30
C TYR A 7 -8.73 7.31 -0.60
N VAL A 8 -9.99 7.02 -0.26
CA VAL A 8 -10.87 6.08 -0.95
C VAL A 8 -12.18 6.81 -1.25
N SER A 9 -12.60 6.90 -2.52
CA SER A 9 -13.96 7.34 -2.86
C SER A 9 -14.87 6.12 -2.89
N SER A 10 -15.83 6.07 -1.97
CA SER A 10 -16.84 5.02 -1.92
C SER A 10 -18.13 5.53 -2.55
N ASP A 11 -18.39 5.14 -3.78
CA ASP A 11 -19.78 5.16 -4.25
C ASP A 11 -20.53 3.88 -3.78
N ASP A 12 -19.82 2.80 -3.39
CA ASP A 12 -20.44 1.50 -3.03
C ASP A 12 -19.65 0.57 -2.06
N SER A 13 -18.53 0.96 -1.42
CA SER A 13 -17.65 -0.01 -0.74
C SER A 13 -17.97 -0.28 0.75
N THR A 14 -18.90 -1.21 1.00
CA THR A 14 -19.29 -1.68 2.36
C THR A 14 -18.11 -2.16 3.22
N LEU A 15 -17.08 -2.78 2.61
CA LEU A 15 -15.91 -3.29 3.35
C LEU A 15 -15.04 -2.17 3.95
N ILE A 16 -14.88 -1.04 3.25
CA ILE A 16 -14.05 0.07 3.77
C ILE A 16 -14.73 0.73 4.94
N ASP A 17 -16.06 0.86 4.89
CA ASP A 17 -16.87 1.36 6.00
C ASP A 17 -16.77 0.42 7.21
N GLU A 18 -16.91 -0.90 7.01
CA GLU A 18 -16.69 -1.90 8.07
C GLU A 18 -15.28 -1.79 8.67
N MET A 19 -14.25 -1.65 7.84
CA MET A 19 -12.87 -1.47 8.32
C MET A 19 -12.72 -0.19 9.14
N ILE A 20 -13.38 0.91 8.76
CA ILE A 20 -13.38 2.15 9.53
C ILE A 20 -14.06 1.95 10.89
N ASP A 21 -15.17 1.22 10.92
CA ASP A 21 -15.91 0.95 12.15
C ASP A 21 -15.09 0.09 13.13
N TYR A 22 -14.43 -0.97 12.65
CA TYR A 22 -13.63 -1.85 13.50
C TYR A 22 -12.26 -1.25 13.88
N PHE A 23 -11.56 -0.66 12.92
CA PHE A 23 -10.16 -0.27 13.07
C PHE A 23 -9.96 1.24 13.31
N GLY A 24 -11.04 2.02 13.18
CA GLY A 24 -11.05 3.47 13.33
C GLY A 24 -10.77 4.19 12.02
N ASN A 25 -11.30 5.41 11.89
CA ASN A 25 -11.19 6.24 10.68
C ASN A 25 -9.75 6.73 10.35
N GLN A 26 -8.77 6.37 11.17
CA GLN A 26 -7.34 6.56 10.91
C GLN A 26 -6.53 5.28 11.18
N PHE A 27 -7.20 4.12 11.24
CA PHE A 27 -6.64 2.85 11.70
C PHE A 27 -5.98 2.95 13.08
N GLN A 28 -6.44 3.87 13.93
CA GLN A 28 -5.83 4.13 15.24
C GLN A 28 -6.04 2.97 16.24
N ASN A 29 -7.01 2.09 15.99
CA ASN A 29 -7.27 0.91 16.82
C ASN A 29 -6.38 -0.29 16.43
N MET A 30 -5.52 -0.14 15.41
CA MET A 30 -4.58 -1.19 14.99
C MET A 30 -3.19 -0.96 15.57
N THR A 31 -2.54 -2.06 15.93
CA THR A 31 -1.11 -2.09 16.24
C THR A 31 -0.26 -1.81 15.00
N PRO A 32 1.00 -1.34 15.17
CA PRO A 32 1.94 -1.22 14.05
C PRO A 32 2.13 -2.53 13.27
N THR A 33 2.14 -3.67 13.97
CA THR A 33 2.27 -5.00 13.36
C THR A 33 1.12 -5.32 12.41
N GLU A 34 -0.14 -5.07 12.82
CA GLU A 34 -1.32 -5.31 11.98
C GLU A 34 -1.33 -4.40 10.75
N LYS A 35 -0.91 -3.13 10.90
CA LYS A 35 -0.78 -2.19 9.77
C LYS A 35 0.25 -2.68 8.75
N CYS A 36 1.43 -3.10 9.22
CA CYS A 36 2.47 -3.67 8.36
C CYS A 36 1.99 -4.97 7.67
N TRP A 37 1.25 -5.82 8.39
CA TRP A 37 0.69 -7.05 7.82
C TRP A 37 -0.30 -6.75 6.69
N LEU A 38 -1.24 -5.82 6.89
CA LEU A 38 -2.16 -5.43 5.82
C LEU A 38 -1.44 -4.82 4.62
N LEU A 39 -0.45 -3.95 4.85
CA LEU A 39 0.35 -3.36 3.78
C LEU A 39 1.04 -4.44 2.93
N TYR A 40 1.68 -5.42 3.58
CA TYR A 40 2.30 -6.56 2.88
C TYR A 40 1.27 -7.35 2.07
N ARG A 41 0.12 -7.69 2.66
CA ARG A 41 -0.91 -8.51 2.01
C ARG A 41 -1.56 -7.81 0.82
N ILE A 42 -1.81 -6.50 0.93
CA ILE A 42 -2.35 -5.69 -0.17
C ILE A 42 -1.30 -5.56 -1.27
N GLY A 43 -0.04 -5.26 -0.94
CA GLY A 43 1.05 -5.18 -1.91
C GLY A 43 1.27 -6.49 -2.66
N PHE A 44 1.21 -7.63 -1.96
CA PHE A 44 1.28 -8.95 -2.58
C PHE A 44 0.10 -9.23 -3.52
N HIS A 45 -1.12 -8.83 -3.15
CA HIS A 45 -2.29 -9.00 -4.02
C HIS A 45 -2.17 -8.16 -5.29
N LEU A 46 -1.75 -6.90 -5.15
CA LEU A 46 -1.46 -6.03 -6.29
C LEU A 46 -0.45 -6.69 -7.24
N TRP A 47 0.66 -7.22 -6.70
CA TRP A 47 1.67 -7.92 -7.49
C TRP A 47 1.13 -9.16 -8.22
N MET A 48 0.37 -10.00 -7.50
CA MET A 48 -0.06 -11.30 -8.03
C MET A 48 -1.26 -11.23 -8.99
N HIS A 49 -2.09 -10.19 -8.87
CA HIS A 49 -3.39 -10.16 -9.55
C HIS A 49 -3.68 -8.89 -10.35
N ASP A 50 -3.18 -7.73 -9.90
CA ASP A 50 -3.55 -6.43 -10.51
C ASP A 50 -2.44 -5.83 -11.37
N ALA A 51 -1.18 -6.21 -11.11
CA ALA A 51 -0.03 -5.80 -11.89
C ALA A 51 0.19 -6.76 -13.07
N ASP A 52 -0.25 -6.37 -14.26
CA ASP A 52 0.08 -7.08 -15.49
C ASP A 52 1.56 -6.86 -15.88
N GLY A 53 2.33 -7.94 -16.07
CA GLY A 53 3.72 -7.83 -16.51
C GLY A 53 4.50 -9.14 -16.59
N GLU A 54 5.69 -9.08 -17.19
CA GLU A 54 6.58 -10.23 -17.44
C GLU A 54 7.54 -10.54 -16.27
N GLY A 55 7.34 -9.95 -15.10
CA GLY A 55 8.22 -10.14 -13.95
C GLY A 55 8.88 -8.85 -13.44
N VAL A 56 9.80 -9.02 -12.49
CA VAL A 56 10.62 -7.94 -11.91
C VAL A 56 12.01 -7.98 -12.52
N ARG A 57 12.57 -6.81 -12.87
CA ARG A 57 13.95 -6.73 -13.38
C ARG A 57 14.97 -6.93 -12.27
N ASP A 58 16.12 -7.51 -12.58
CA ASP A 58 17.22 -7.76 -11.62
C ASP A 58 17.65 -6.49 -10.86
N GLU A 59 17.63 -5.32 -11.48
CA GLU A 59 18.00 -4.07 -10.80
C GLU A 59 17.01 -3.70 -9.69
N VAL A 60 15.73 -4.05 -9.85
CA VAL A 60 14.69 -3.81 -8.84
C VAL A 60 14.85 -4.80 -7.69
N GLU A 61 15.12 -6.07 -7.97
CA GLU A 61 15.43 -7.07 -6.93
C GLU A 61 16.68 -6.70 -6.13
N ASN A 62 17.75 -6.27 -6.82
CA ASN A 62 18.97 -5.79 -6.18
C ASN A 62 18.72 -4.55 -5.31
N ALA A 63 17.87 -3.62 -5.76
CA ALA A 63 17.47 -2.48 -4.96
C ALA A 63 16.68 -2.91 -3.71
N MET A 64 15.79 -3.90 -3.82
CA MET A 64 15.01 -4.40 -2.68
C MET A 64 15.92 -4.97 -1.58
N ASN A 65 16.94 -5.75 -1.92
CA ASN A 65 17.92 -6.27 -0.97
C ASN A 65 18.61 -5.15 -0.16
N ARG A 66 18.93 -4.03 -0.82
CA ARG A 66 19.51 -2.86 -0.16
C ARG A 66 18.50 -2.10 0.68
N ILE A 67 17.25 -1.99 0.23
CA ILE A 67 16.17 -1.36 0.99
C ILE A 67 15.93 -2.10 2.33
N GLU A 68 16.03 -3.43 2.34
CA GLU A 68 15.89 -4.21 3.57
C GLU A 68 17.04 -3.97 4.56
N GLN A 69 18.25 -3.73 4.07
CA GLN A 69 19.44 -3.63 4.91
C GLN A 69 19.78 -2.18 5.31
N GLU A 70 19.59 -1.24 4.39
CA GLU A 70 20.13 0.12 4.49
C GLU A 70 19.08 1.14 4.95
N LEU A 71 17.79 0.96 4.63
CA LEU A 71 16.77 1.95 4.99
C LEU A 71 16.20 1.74 6.40
N SER A 72 15.92 2.83 7.09
CA SER A 72 15.13 2.82 8.32
C SER A 72 13.65 2.61 8.04
N ALA A 73 12.86 2.29 9.06
CA ALA A 73 11.41 2.12 8.90
C ALA A 73 10.70 3.39 8.34
N PRO A 74 11.00 4.62 8.80
CA PRO A 74 10.43 5.84 8.21
C PRO A 74 10.79 6.04 6.73
N GLU A 75 12.02 5.71 6.32
CA GLU A 75 12.45 5.81 4.93
C GLU A 75 11.73 4.79 4.05
N ARG A 76 11.56 3.55 4.54
CA ARG A 76 10.76 2.53 3.84
C ARG A 76 9.31 2.97 3.66
N LEU A 77 8.68 3.53 4.69
CA LEU A 77 7.32 4.07 4.60
C LEU A 77 7.22 5.24 3.62
N SER A 78 8.21 6.15 3.63
CA SER A 78 8.24 7.29 2.69
C SER A 78 8.39 6.83 1.24
N LEU A 79 9.22 5.80 1.00
CA LEU A 79 9.37 5.19 -0.32
C LEU A 79 8.06 4.50 -0.76
N MET A 80 7.39 3.78 0.14
CA MET A 80 6.08 3.19 -0.14
C MET A 80 5.04 4.24 -0.52
N ASP A 81 4.98 5.37 0.21
CA ASP A 81 4.08 6.49 -0.13
C ASP A 81 4.36 7.03 -1.54
N ALA A 82 5.64 7.19 -1.91
CA ALA A 82 6.03 7.63 -3.24
C ALA A 82 5.58 6.64 -4.32
N LEU A 83 5.85 5.34 -4.13
CA LEU A 83 5.46 4.27 -5.06
C LEU A 83 3.95 4.19 -5.23
N VAL A 84 3.18 4.18 -4.14
CA VAL A 84 1.71 4.11 -4.17
C VAL A 84 1.12 5.33 -4.90
N ASN A 85 1.65 6.53 -4.64
CA ASN A 85 1.17 7.73 -5.33
C ASN A 85 1.43 7.69 -6.84
N GLN A 86 2.62 7.21 -7.27
CA GLN A 86 2.91 7.05 -8.69
C GLN A 86 2.03 5.96 -9.32
N LEU A 87 1.85 4.82 -8.63
CA LEU A 87 1.03 3.72 -9.12
C LEU A 87 -0.44 4.12 -9.31
N LYS A 88 -1.01 4.90 -8.38
CA LYS A 88 -2.37 5.45 -8.50
C LYS A 88 -2.55 6.32 -9.75
N VAL A 89 -1.53 7.07 -10.14
CA VAL A 89 -1.57 7.87 -11.39
C VAL A 89 -1.56 6.93 -12.59
N THR A 90 -0.65 5.96 -12.62
CA THR A 90 -0.54 5.00 -13.73
C THR A 90 -1.82 4.18 -13.93
N LEU A 91 -2.38 3.60 -12.87
CA LEU A 91 -3.58 2.76 -12.97
C LEU A 91 -4.83 3.54 -13.36
N ARG A 92 -4.95 4.81 -12.98
CA ARG A 92 -6.04 5.70 -13.46
C ARG A 92 -6.00 5.96 -14.97
N HIS A 93 -4.85 5.71 -15.62
CA HIS A 93 -4.72 5.83 -17.07
C HIS A 93 -4.94 4.48 -17.79
N MET A 94 -5.02 3.37 -17.05
CA MET A 94 -5.24 2.03 -17.59
C MET A 94 -6.71 1.58 -17.49
N LEU A 95 -7.48 2.16 -16.57
CA LEU A 95 -8.92 1.96 -16.38
C LEU A 95 -9.72 3.10 -17.02
#